data_AF-A0A7J2TN36-F1
#
_entry.id   AF-A0A7J2TN36-F1
#
_cell.length_a   1.000
_cell.length_b   1.000
_cell.length_c   1.000
_cell.angle_alpha   90.00
_cell.angle_beta   90.00
_cell.angle_gamma   90.00
#
_symmetry.space_group_name_H-M   'P 1'
#
loop_
_entity.id
_entity.type
_entity.pdbx_description
1 polymer ?
#
loop_
_entity_poly.entity_id
_entity_poly.type
_entity_poly.pdbx_seq_one_letter_code
_entity_poly.pdbx_strand_id
1 'polypeptide(L)'
;MGGPSERELMEKLGKIREKILKTEKDINNEFAKMEKIKLDALKRTEEVKRSADHDLEKIEKDIVKSADLAPEFKQRLSQEISLLKNEIFQRYTDLKTRITRALTPR
;
A
#
# COMPACT_ATOMS: atom_id res chain seq x y z
N MET A 1 28.12 -13.26 -54.60
CA MET A 1 27.38 -13.78 -53.44
C MET A 1 28.26 -13.61 -52.21
N GLY A 2 27.83 -12.85 -51.21
CA GLY A 2 28.55 -12.71 -49.94
C GLY A 2 27.56 -12.85 -48.82
N GLY A 3 27.42 -14.08 -48.29
CA GLY A 3 26.62 -14.33 -47.09
C GLY A 3 27.36 -13.84 -45.85
N PRO A 4 26.63 -13.55 -44.74
CA PRO A 4 27.26 -13.15 -43.50
C PRO A 4 28.23 -14.22 -42.99
N SER A 5 29.38 -13.79 -42.48
CA SER A 5 30.35 -14.72 -41.91
C SER A 5 29.82 -15.37 -40.63
N GLU A 6 30.30 -16.56 -40.30
CA GLU A 6 29.98 -17.24 -39.04
C GLU A 6 30.22 -16.34 -37.82
N ARG A 7 31.31 -15.55 -37.86
CA ARG A 7 31.64 -14.56 -36.83
C ARG A 7 30.57 -13.48 -36.69
N GLU A 8 30.05 -12.95 -37.80
CA GLU A 8 28.96 -11.96 -37.78
C GLU A 8 27.66 -12.54 -37.23
N LEU A 9 27.35 -13.80 -37.56
CA LEU A 9 26.18 -14.50 -37.01
C LEU A 9 26.32 -14.70 -35.51
N MET A 10 27.49 -15.13 -35.02
CA MET A 10 27.78 -15.29 -33.60
C MET A 10 27.71 -13.97 -32.83
N GLU A 11 28.21 -12.87 -33.40
CA GLU A 11 28.11 -11.54 -32.78
C GLU A 11 26.64 -11.07 -32.67
N LYS A 12 25.83 -11.31 -33.70
CA LYS A 12 24.38 -11.01 -33.67
C LYS A 12 23.67 -11.81 -32.57
N LEU A 13 23.98 -13.10 -32.44
CA LEU A 13 23.45 -13.94 -31.37
C LEU A 13 23.88 -13.44 -29.99
N GLY A 14 25.13 -13.01 -29.83
CA GLY A 14 25.64 -12.40 -28.60
C GLY A 14 24.85 -11.14 -28.21
N LYS A 15 24.66 -10.21 -29.15
CA LYS A 15 23.86 -8.99 -28.94
C LYS A 15 22.41 -9.27 -28.55
N ILE A 16 21.81 -10.33 -29.11
CA ILE A 16 20.45 -10.76 -28.73
C ILE A 16 20.43 -11.25 -27.27
N ARG A 17 21.40 -12.08 -26.86
CA ARG A 17 21.51 -12.55 -25.47
C ARG A 17 21.69 -11.40 -24.49
N GLU A 18 22.57 -10.45 -24.80
CA GLU A 18 22.79 -9.26 -23.97
C GLU A 18 21.51 -8.43 -23.82
N LYS A 19 20.75 -8.23 -24.91
CA LYS A 19 19.46 -7.55 -24.86
C LYS A 19 18.46 -8.26 -23.95
N ILE A 20 18.36 -9.59 -24.06
CA ILE A 20 17.46 -10.39 -23.20
C ILE A 20 17.84 -10.21 -21.73
N LEU A 21 19.12 -10.36 -21.38
CA LEU A 21 19.60 -10.22 -20.00
C LEU A 21 19.38 -8.81 -19.45
N LYS A 22 19.57 -7.78 -20.28
CA LYS A 22 19.31 -6.40 -19.88
C LYS A 22 17.83 -6.18 -19.61
N THR A 23 16.96 -6.63 -20.52
CA THR A 23 15.50 -6.52 -20.36
C THR A 23 15.03 -7.26 -19.10
N GLU A 24 15.54 -8.46 -18.84
CA GLU A 24 15.22 -9.22 -17.63
C GLU A 24 15.61 -8.44 -16.36
N LYS A 25 16.82 -7.87 -16.34
CA LYS A 25 17.29 -7.04 -15.23
C LYS A 25 16.42 -5.79 -15.03
N ASP A 26 16.06 -5.12 -16.11
CA ASP A 26 15.24 -3.91 -16.07
C ASP A 26 13.83 -4.23 -15.55
N ILE A 27 13.21 -5.31 -16.02
CA ILE A 27 11.91 -5.80 -15.52
C ILE A 27 11.98 -6.17 -14.04
N ASN A 28 13.02 -6.89 -13.60
CA ASN A 28 13.19 -7.23 -12.19
C ASN A 28 13.33 -5.98 -11.29
N ASN A 29 14.01 -4.94 -11.78
CA ASN A 29 14.11 -3.67 -11.07
C ASN A 29 12.75 -2.95 -10.99
N GLU A 30 11.92 -3.04 -12.02
CA GLU A 30 10.55 -2.49 -11.99
C GLU A 30 9.68 -3.22 -10.97
N PHE A 31 9.76 -4.56 -10.89
CA PHE A 31 9.08 -5.34 -9.85
C PHE A 31 9.53 -4.93 -8.45
N ALA A 32 10.83 -4.75 -8.20
CA ALA A 32 11.33 -4.28 -6.91
C ALA A 32 10.80 -2.88 -6.54
N LYS A 33 10.70 -1.96 -7.50
CA LYS A 33 10.10 -0.63 -7.30
C LYS A 33 8.62 -0.73 -6.97
N MET A 34 7.87 -1.56 -7.69
CA MET A 34 6.44 -1.80 -7.44
C MET A 34 6.20 -2.38 -6.05
N GLU A 35 7.00 -3.35 -5.63
CA GLU A 35 6.92 -3.94 -4.29
C GLU A 35 7.22 -2.91 -3.20
N LYS A 36 8.24 -2.07 -3.39
CA LYS A 36 8.54 -0.97 -2.46
C LYS A 36 7.36 0.00 -2.32
N ILE A 37 6.77 0.44 -3.43
CA ILE A 37 5.60 1.33 -3.42
C ILE A 37 4.43 0.68 -2.66
N LYS A 38 4.19 -0.62 -2.86
CA LYS A 38 3.15 -1.39 -2.16
C LYS A 38 3.41 -1.40 -0.65
N LEU A 39 4.64 -1.67 -0.22
CA LEU A 39 5.02 -1.67 1.19
C LEU A 39 4.84 -0.28 1.83
N ASP A 40 5.28 0.77 1.14
CA ASP A 40 5.14 2.14 1.64
C ASP A 40 3.67 2.56 1.75
N ALA A 41 2.83 2.15 0.80
CA ALA A 41 1.38 2.39 0.87
C ALA A 41 0.72 1.65 2.06
N LEU A 42 1.12 0.40 2.34
CA LEU A 42 0.65 -0.35 3.50
C LEU A 42 1.05 0.33 4.81
N LYS A 43 2.31 0.79 4.91
CA LYS A 43 2.79 1.51 6.10
C LYS A 43 1.98 2.78 6.37
N ARG A 44 1.79 3.63 5.37
CA ARG A 44 0.99 4.86 5.50
C ARG A 44 -0.46 4.56 5.92
N THR A 45 -1.04 3.50 5.36
CA THR A 45 -2.41 3.07 5.70
C THR A 45 -2.51 2.64 7.17
N GLU A 46 -1.50 1.94 7.69
CA GLU A 46 -1.42 1.55 9.10
C GLU A 46 -1.18 2.76 10.03
N GLU A 47 -0.31 3.69 9.64
CA GLU A 47 -0.03 4.91 10.39
C GLU A 47 -1.27 5.78 10.55
N VAL A 48 -2.03 6.00 9.47
CA VAL A 48 -3.28 6.78 9.50
C VAL A 48 -4.30 6.11 10.42
N LYS A 49 -4.47 4.78 10.32
CA LYS A 49 -5.39 4.04 11.20
C LYS A 49 -5.01 4.24 12.67
N ARG A 50 -3.74 4.01 13.04
CA ARG A 50 -3.27 4.16 14.42
C ARG A 50 -3.42 5.57 14.95
N SER A 51 -3.12 6.57 14.13
CA SER A 51 -3.30 7.98 14.51
C SER A 51 -4.76 8.29 14.82
N ALA A 52 -5.67 7.87 13.92
CA ALA A 52 -7.10 8.11 14.10
C ALA A 52 -7.65 7.36 15.33
N ASP A 53 -7.26 6.10 15.52
CA ASP A 53 -7.64 5.32 16.72
C ASP A 53 -7.17 6.02 18.01
N HIS A 54 -5.92 6.52 18.03
CA HIS A 54 -5.35 7.24 19.18
C HIS A 54 -6.07 8.55 19.48
N ASP A 55 -6.45 9.31 18.45
CA ASP A 55 -7.19 10.55 18.62
C ASP A 55 -8.62 10.28 19.15
N LEU A 56 -9.28 9.24 18.67
CA LEU A 56 -10.57 8.80 19.21
C LEU A 56 -10.47 8.34 20.66
N GLU A 57 -9.42 7.60 21.04
CA GLU A 57 -9.19 7.20 22.43
C GLU A 57 -8.98 8.39 23.38
N LYS A 58 -8.32 9.46 22.91
CA LYS A 58 -8.17 10.69 23.69
C LYS A 58 -9.53 11.36 23.91
N ILE A 59 -10.31 11.50 22.84
CA ILE A 59 -11.65 12.09 22.91
C ILE A 59 -12.55 11.28 23.85
N GLU A 60 -12.51 9.94 23.78
CA GLU A 60 -13.24 9.06 24.71
C GLU A 60 -12.86 9.33 26.17
N LYS A 61 -11.55 9.44 26.46
CA LYS A 61 -11.05 9.75 27.80
C LYS A 61 -11.54 11.12 28.29
N ASP A 62 -11.56 12.11 27.41
CA ASP A 62 -11.99 13.47 27.74
C ASP A 62 -13.50 13.54 28.01
N ILE A 63 -14.31 12.80 27.23
CA ILE A 63 -15.76 12.68 27.47
C ILE A 63 -16.05 12.04 28.83
N VAL A 64 -15.34 10.97 29.18
CA VAL A 64 -15.51 10.28 30.46
C VAL A 64 -15.18 11.22 31.63
N LYS A 65 -14.07 11.97 31.52
CA LYS A 65 -13.59 12.87 32.57
C LYS A 65 -14.40 14.16 32.70
N SER A 66 -15.10 14.60 31.65
CA SER A 66 -15.82 15.86 31.67
C SER A 66 -17.00 15.83 32.65
N ALA A 67 -17.00 16.74 33.63
CA ALA A 67 -18.12 16.93 34.55
C ALA A 67 -19.26 17.76 33.94
N ASP A 68 -18.94 18.58 32.92
CA ASP A 68 -19.86 19.58 32.35
C ASP A 68 -20.79 19.01 31.26
N LEU A 69 -20.49 17.81 30.76
CA LEU A 69 -21.31 17.18 29.72
C LEU A 69 -22.50 16.42 30.33
N ALA A 70 -23.70 16.76 29.86
CA ALA A 70 -24.92 16.04 30.20
C ALA A 70 -24.84 14.56 29.76
N PRO A 71 -25.42 13.60 30.52
CA PRO A 71 -25.36 12.17 30.20
C PRO A 71 -25.82 11.81 28.79
N GLU A 72 -26.92 12.41 28.32
CA GLU A 72 -27.45 12.19 26.97
C GLU A 72 -26.46 12.64 25.88
N PHE A 73 -25.76 13.75 26.11
CA PHE A 73 -24.78 14.25 25.18
C PHE A 73 -23.53 13.37 25.14
N LYS A 74 -23.07 12.87 26.31
CA LYS A 74 -22.00 11.86 26.37
C LYS A 74 -22.37 10.60 25.59
N GLN A 75 -23.61 10.13 25.73
CA GLN A 75 -24.08 8.95 25.00
C GLN A 75 -24.06 9.16 23.48
N ARG A 76 -24.50 10.33 22.99
CA ARG A 76 -24.43 10.67 21.57
C ARG A 76 -22.98 10.71 21.06
N LEU A 77 -22.06 11.32 21.81
CA LEU A 77 -20.65 11.35 21.42
C LEU A 77 -20.04 9.95 21.37
N SER A 78 -20.35 9.07 22.32
CA SER A 78 -19.89 7.68 22.31
C SER A 78 -20.42 6.89 21.10
N GLN A 79 -21.66 7.17 20.68
CA GLN A 79 -22.22 6.58 19.46
C GLN A 79 -21.47 7.08 18.22
N GLU A 80 -21.20 8.37 18.12
CA GLU A 80 -20.46 8.96 17.00
C GLU A 80 -19.03 8.39 16.90
N ILE A 81 -18.33 8.28 18.04
CA ILE A 81 -17.01 7.63 18.09
C ILE A 81 -17.09 6.17 17.62
N SER A 82 -18.14 5.44 18.01
CA SER A 82 -18.31 4.04 17.57
C SER A 82 -18.53 3.94 16.06
N LEU A 83 -19.28 4.89 15.47
CA LEU A 83 -19.45 4.98 14.02
C LEU A 83 -18.11 5.29 13.33
N LEU A 84 -17.33 6.25 13.85
CA LEU A 84 -16.02 6.60 13.32
C LEU A 84 -15.02 5.43 13.39
N LYS A 85 -14.99 4.68 14.50
CA LYS A 85 -14.15 3.47 14.63
C LYS A 85 -14.51 2.44 13.55
N ASN A 86 -15.80 2.22 13.30
CA ASN A 86 -16.25 1.32 12.25
C ASN A 86 -15.86 1.84 10.86
N GLU A 87 -16.01 3.13 10.60
CA GLU A 87 -15.61 3.73 9.32
C GLU A 87 -14.10 3.60 9.07
N ILE A 88 -13.27 3.89 10.07
CA ILE A 88 -11.81 3.71 10.02
C ILE A 88 -11.47 2.26 9.70
N PHE A 89 -12.11 1.30 10.40
CA PHE A 89 -11.89 -0.12 10.17
C PHE A 89 -12.24 -0.56 8.74
N GLN A 90 -13.40 -0.15 8.24
CA GLN A 90 -13.83 -0.48 6.87
C GLN A 90 -12.89 0.12 5.82
N ARG A 91 -12.60 1.42 5.91
CA ARG A 91 -11.72 2.11 4.97
C ARG A 91 -10.30 1.53 4.99
N TYR A 92 -9.76 1.22 6.16
CA TYR A 92 -8.46 0.56 6.31
C TYR A 92 -8.46 -0.81 5.61
N THR A 93 -9.49 -1.63 5.86
CA THR A 93 -9.60 -2.98 5.31
C THR A 93 -9.70 -2.95 3.78
N ASP A 94 -10.48 -2.01 3.24
CA ASP A 94 -10.61 -1.80 1.80
C ASP A 94 -9.29 -1.38 1.17
N LEU A 95 -8.61 -0.39 1.74
CA LEU A 95 -7.31 0.07 1.25
C LEU A 95 -6.26 -1.04 1.30
N LYS A 96 -6.15 -1.75 2.44
CA LYS A 96 -5.24 -2.89 2.60
C LYS A 96 -5.50 -3.98 1.58
N THR A 97 -6.77 -4.30 1.33
CA THR A 97 -7.17 -5.32 0.34
C THR A 97 -6.79 -4.88 -1.08
N ARG A 98 -7.10 -3.63 -1.45
CA ARG A 98 -6.74 -3.05 -2.75
C ARG A 98 -5.23 -3.06 -2.98
N ILE A 99 -4.45 -2.62 -1.99
CA ILE A 99 -2.98 -2.60 -2.06
C ILE A 99 -2.42 -4.02 -2.17
N THR A 100 -2.98 -4.97 -1.43
CA THR A 100 -2.53 -6.37 -1.46
C THR A 100 -2.76 -7.01 -2.83
N ARG A 101 -3.93 -6.75 -3.44
CA ARG A 101 -4.32 -7.30 -4.75
C ARG A 101 -3.64 -6.63 -5.94
N ALA A 102 -3.09 -5.42 -5.80
CA ALA A 102 -2.58 -4.62 -6.91
C ALA A 102 -1.40 -5.23 -7.71
N LEU A 103 -0.77 -6.31 -7.22
CA LEU A 103 0.35 -7.00 -7.88
C LEU A 103 0.11 -8.50 -8.11
N THR A 104 -1.10 -8.99 -7.86
CA THR A 104 -1.47 -10.37 -8.23
C THR A 104 -2.04 -10.31 -9.64
N PRO A 105 -1.40 -10.95 -10.66
CA PRO A 105 -2.02 -11.07 -11.97
C PRO A 105 -3.38 -11.75 -11.80
N ARG A 106 -4.41 -11.21 -12.48
CA ARG A 106 -5.71 -11.87 -12.59
C ARG A 106 -5.64 -13.01 -13.59
#